data_AF-A0A959AXS2-F1
#
_entry.id   AF-A0A959AXS2-F1
#
_cell.length_a   1.000
_cell.length_b   1.000
_cell.length_c   1.000
_cell.angle_alpha   90.00
_cell.angle_beta   90.00
_cell.angle_gamma   90.00
#
_symmetry.space_group_name_H-M   'P 1'
#
loop_
_entity.id
_entity.type
_entity.pdbx_description
1 polymer ?
#
loop_
_entity_poly.entity_id
_entity_poly.type
_entity_poly.pdbx_seq_one_letter_code
_entity_poly.pdbx_strand_id
1 'polypeptide(L)'
;LLRQVWNPGWLLRSNRAYYYFTLGMLYLQHKKLEPAKTHLQQAIALGLRKPNDHALALLNLAHIAFVLKDFVQTRQKLQEAQALHPTDLMIKDNLQKMEAALKQQN
;
A
#
# COMPACT_ATOMS: atom_id res chain seq x y z
N LEU A 1 -19.01 -6.11 5.30
CA LEU A 1 -18.27 -4.99 5.93
C LEU A 1 -18.28 -3.71 5.08
N LEU A 2 -17.56 -3.63 3.96
CA LEU A 2 -17.47 -2.36 3.19
C LEU A 2 -18.84 -1.87 2.66
N ARG A 3 -19.70 -2.78 2.20
CA ARG A 3 -21.07 -2.47 1.74
C ARG A 3 -22.01 -1.97 2.85
N GLN A 4 -21.63 -2.15 4.12
CA GLN A 4 -22.43 -1.75 5.28
C GLN A 4 -21.99 -0.37 5.82
N VAL A 5 -20.90 0.20 5.30
CA VAL A 5 -20.44 1.55 5.67
C VAL A 5 -21.15 2.56 4.76
N TRP A 6 -22.22 3.16 5.27
CA TRP A 6 -22.99 4.17 4.55
C TRP A 6 -22.23 5.49 4.34
N ASN A 7 -21.44 5.91 5.33
CA ASN A 7 -20.52 7.04 5.21
C ASN A 7 -19.19 6.76 5.92
N PRO A 8 -18.06 6.62 5.19
CA PRO A 8 -16.74 6.43 5.79
C PRO A 8 -16.33 7.59 6.70
N GLY A 9 -16.92 8.77 6.50
CA GLY A 9 -16.78 9.99 7.29
C GLY A 9 -17.20 9.87 8.75
N TRP A 10 -17.96 8.85 9.12
CA TRP A 10 -18.39 8.60 10.51
C TRP A 10 -17.52 7.59 11.24
N LEU A 11 -16.61 6.91 10.52
CA LEU A 11 -15.67 6.01 11.13
C LEU A 11 -14.60 6.79 11.89
N LEU A 12 -14.22 6.25 13.05
CA LEU A 12 -12.98 6.65 13.74
C LEU A 12 -11.82 6.63 12.75
N ARG A 13 -10.87 7.57 12.91
CA ARG A 13 -9.76 7.79 11.97
C ARG A 13 -9.04 6.50 11.55
N SER A 14 -8.75 5.61 12.51
CA SER A 14 -8.14 4.31 12.25
C SER A 14 -9.02 3.38 11.42
N ASN A 15 -10.31 3.31 11.73
CA ASN A 15 -11.24 2.42 11.03
C ASN A 15 -11.41 2.92 9.60
N ARG A 16 -11.37 4.24 9.40
CA ARG A 16 -11.34 4.86 8.08
C ARG A 16 -10.05 4.55 7.32
N ALA A 17 -8.90 4.55 7.97
CA ALA A 17 -7.63 4.13 7.35
C ALA A 17 -7.74 2.69 6.81
N TYR A 18 -8.26 1.76 7.62
CA TYR A 18 -8.48 0.37 7.20
C TYR A 18 -9.57 0.23 6.13
N TYR A 19 -10.62 1.04 6.17
CA TYR A 19 -11.63 1.09 5.11
C TYR A 19 -10.99 1.43 3.75
N TYR A 20 -10.19 2.50 3.68
CA TYR A 20 -9.49 2.88 2.46
C TYR A 20 -8.40 1.87 2.06
N PHE A 21 -7.71 1.27 3.03
CA PHE A 21 -6.76 0.20 2.75
C PHE A 21 -7.44 -0.97 2.04
N THR A 22 -8.58 -1.46 2.56
CA THR A 22 -9.33 -2.56 1.94
C THR A 22 -9.87 -2.17 0.56
N LEU A 23 -10.37 -0.94 0.38
CA LEU A 23 -10.76 -0.46 -0.96
C LEU A 23 -9.57 -0.49 -1.93
N GLY A 24 -8.41 0.02 -1.50
CA GLY A 24 -7.19 0.00 -2.31
C GLY A 24 -6.82 -1.41 -2.77
N MET A 25 -6.86 -2.37 -1.84
CA MET A 25 -6.60 -3.79 -2.13
C MET A 25 -7.62 -4.38 -3.11
N LEU A 26 -8.92 -4.06 -2.98
CA LEU A 26 -9.95 -4.52 -3.91
C LEU A 26 -9.75 -3.95 -5.32
N TYR A 27 -9.44 -2.67 -5.44
CA TYR A 27 -9.15 -2.06 -6.74
C TYR A 27 -7.90 -2.69 -7.38
N LEU A 28 -6.88 -3.03 -6.60
CA LEU A 28 -5.72 -3.78 -7.09
C LEU A 28 -6.09 -5.18 -7.59
N GLN A 29 -6.93 -5.92 -6.86
CA GLN A 29 -7.42 -7.22 -7.31
C GLN A 29 -8.15 -7.13 -8.65
N HIS A 30 -8.84 -6.02 -8.90
CA HIS A 30 -9.48 -5.72 -10.19
C HIS A 30 -8.55 -5.04 -11.22
N LYS A 31 -7.23 -4.98 -10.96
CA LYS A 31 -6.22 -4.35 -11.82
C LYS A 31 -6.48 -2.87 -12.12
N LYS A 32 -7.24 -2.17 -11.27
CA LYS A 32 -7.54 -0.75 -11.39
C LYS A 32 -6.51 0.06 -10.58
N LEU A 33 -5.40 0.42 -11.23
CA LEU A 33 -4.22 0.99 -10.57
C LEU A 33 -4.46 2.38 -9.97
N GLU A 34 -5.09 3.30 -10.72
CA GLU A 34 -5.35 4.66 -10.24
C GLU A 34 -6.24 4.71 -8.99
N PRO A 35 -7.45 4.10 -8.96
CA PRO A 35 -8.26 4.12 -7.75
C PRO A 35 -7.60 3.36 -6.60
N ALA A 36 -6.85 2.29 -6.88
CA ALA A 36 -6.05 1.62 -5.87
C ALA A 36 -5.04 2.56 -5.22
N LYS A 37 -4.25 3.27 -6.04
CA LYS A 37 -3.26 4.24 -5.59
C LYS A 37 -3.89 5.31 -4.71
N THR A 38 -4.98 5.93 -5.16
CA THR A 38 -5.70 6.95 -4.38
C THR A 38 -6.13 6.44 -3.01
N HIS A 39 -6.73 5.25 -2.95
CA HIS A 39 -7.22 4.71 -1.68
C HIS A 39 -6.09 4.26 -0.75
N LEU A 40 -5.01 3.67 -1.28
CA LEU A 40 -3.84 3.31 -0.48
C LEU A 40 -3.13 4.55 0.09
N GLN A 41 -2.99 5.62 -0.70
CA GLN A 41 -2.47 6.91 -0.21
C GLN A 41 -3.34 7.49 0.90
N GLN A 42 -4.66 7.44 0.75
CA GLN A 42 -5.59 7.89 1.77
C GLN A 42 -5.48 7.07 3.06
N ALA A 43 -5.30 5.74 2.96
CA ALA A 43 -5.10 4.87 4.11
C ALA A 43 -3.83 5.25 4.89
N ILE A 44 -2.72 5.48 4.18
CA ILE A 44 -1.44 5.90 4.76
C ILE A 44 -1.59 7.26 5.45
N ALA A 45 -2.21 8.25 4.78
CA ALA A 45 -2.42 9.59 5.35
C ALA A 45 -3.27 9.58 6.63
N LEU A 46 -4.25 8.68 6.71
CA LEU A 46 -5.08 8.52 7.90
C LEU A 46 -4.36 7.76 9.03
N GLY A 47 -3.35 6.96 8.70
CA GLY A 47 -2.52 6.21 9.63
C GLY A 47 -3.04 4.79 9.86
N LEU A 48 -2.32 3.81 9.32
CA LEU A 48 -2.52 2.39 9.63
C LEU A 48 -1.80 2.05 10.94
N ARG A 49 -2.52 1.42 11.87
CA ARG A 49 -2.04 1.20 13.24
C ARG A 49 -0.97 0.13 13.34
N LYS A 50 -0.95 -0.84 12.42
CA LYS A 50 0.00 -1.94 12.43
C LYS A 50 1.14 -1.63 11.43
N PRO A 51 2.40 -1.74 11.86
CA PRO A 51 3.55 -1.55 10.96
C PRO A 51 3.50 -2.47 9.73
N ASN A 52 3.08 -3.73 9.90
CA ASN A 52 2.92 -4.67 8.79
C ASN A 52 1.88 -4.19 7.76
N ASP A 53 0.71 -3.71 8.18
CA ASP A 53 -0.32 -3.22 7.26
C ASP A 53 0.13 -1.96 6.53
N HIS A 54 0.83 -1.07 7.23
CA HIS A 54 1.40 0.13 6.65
C HIS A 54 2.49 -0.21 5.62
N ALA A 55 3.40 -1.13 5.95
CA ALA A 55 4.42 -1.62 5.03
C ALA A 55 3.80 -2.29 3.81
N LEU A 56 2.73 -3.07 3.99
CA LEU A 56 1.99 -3.68 2.89
C LEU A 56 1.33 -2.62 1.98
N ALA A 57 0.74 -1.56 2.53
CA ALA A 57 0.18 -0.47 1.73
C ALA A 57 1.26 0.24 0.90
N LEU A 58 2.41 0.52 1.49
CA LEU A 58 3.57 1.13 0.81
C LEU A 58 4.16 0.21 -0.25
N LEU A 59 4.32 -1.08 0.04
CA LEU A 59 4.77 -2.09 -0.93
C LEU A 59 3.83 -2.16 -2.15
N ASN A 60 2.52 -2.09 -1.92
CA ASN A 60 1.55 -2.05 -3.02
C ASN A 60 1.64 -0.75 -3.84
N LEU A 61 1.87 0.40 -3.18
CA LEU A 61 2.16 1.65 -3.90
C LEU A 61 3.47 1.57 -4.71
N ALA A 62 4.50 0.91 -4.17
CA ALA A 62 5.74 0.65 -4.90
C ALA A 62 5.49 -0.22 -6.14
N HIS A 63 4.69 -1.29 -6.02
CA HIS A 63 4.30 -2.12 -7.16
C HIS A 63 3.54 -1.33 -8.22
N ILE A 64 2.57 -0.49 -7.82
CA ILE A 64 1.85 0.39 -8.76
C ILE A 64 2.83 1.32 -9.48
N ALA A 65 3.72 1.98 -8.76
CA ALA A 65 4.71 2.88 -9.35
C ALA A 65 5.63 2.14 -10.32
N PHE A 66 6.06 0.92 -9.97
CA PHE A 66 6.91 0.08 -10.81
C PHE A 66 6.21 -0.28 -12.12
N VAL A 67 4.94 -0.69 -12.07
CA VAL A 67 4.12 -0.98 -13.26
C VAL A 67 3.98 0.26 -14.16
N LEU A 68 3.88 1.44 -13.56
CA LEU A 68 3.83 2.72 -14.28
C LEU A 68 5.22 3.22 -14.73
N LYS A 69 6.28 2.43 -14.51
CA LYS A 69 7.69 2.77 -14.79
C LYS A 69 8.19 4.01 -14.06
N ASP A 70 7.56 4.35 -12.93
CA ASP A 70 8.01 5.40 -12.02
C ASP A 70 8.95 4.80 -10.97
N PHE A 71 10.20 4.61 -11.38
CA PHE A 71 11.23 3.95 -10.55
C PHE A 71 11.71 4.83 -9.39
N VAL A 72 11.56 6.15 -9.49
CA VAL A 72 11.85 7.09 -8.40
C VAL A 72 10.86 6.85 -7.27
N GLN A 73 9.55 6.88 -7.57
CA GLN A 73 8.51 6.62 -6.57
C GLN A 73 8.57 5.18 -6.06
N THR A 74 8.92 4.21 -6.92
CA THR A 74 9.10 2.81 -6.49
C THR A 74 10.15 2.72 -5.39
N ARG A 75 11.33 3.30 -5.60
CA ARG A 75 12.44 3.30 -4.64
C ARG A 75 12.04 3.97 -3.33
N GLN A 76 11.42 5.14 -3.42
CA GLN A 76 10.99 5.88 -2.24
C GLN A 76 10.01 5.06 -1.40
N LYS A 77 9.00 4.45 -2.03
CA LYS A 77 7.98 3.66 -1.31
C LYS A 77 8.54 2.36 -0.72
N LEU A 78 9.52 1.74 -1.37
CA LEU A 78 10.22 0.60 -0.79
C LEU A 78 11.02 0.98 0.46
N GLN A 79 11.73 2.12 0.43
CA GLN A 79 12.48 2.61 1.58
C GLN A 79 11.54 2.93 2.76
N GLU A 80 10.43 3.61 2.49
CA GLU A 80 9.39 3.88 3.50
C GLU A 80 8.84 2.57 4.09
N ALA A 81 8.59 1.56 3.26
CA ALA A 81 8.07 0.26 3.72
C ALA A 81 9.09 -0.51 4.58
N GLN A 82 10.37 -0.49 4.20
CA GLN A 82 11.46 -1.14 4.95
C GLN A 82 11.70 -0.47 6.31
N ALA A 83 11.59 0.86 6.38
CA ALA A 83 11.76 1.63 7.61
C ALA A 83 10.68 1.33 8.68
N LEU A 84 9.58 0.70 8.32
CA LEU A 84 8.55 0.23 9.27
C LEU A 84 8.93 -1.08 9.96
N HIS A 85 10.07 -1.68 9.60
CA HIS A 85 10.56 -2.95 10.15
C HIS A 85 9.46 -4.04 10.21
N PRO A 86 8.78 -4.33 9.08
CA PRO A 86 7.72 -5.33 9.09
C PRO A 86 8.27 -6.67 9.53
N THR A 87 7.53 -7.39 10.37
CA THR A 87 7.93 -8.70 10.90
C THR A 87 7.35 -9.85 10.08
N ASP A 88 6.29 -9.58 9.31
CA ASP A 88 5.64 -10.56 8.44
C ASP A 88 6.60 -11.05 7.33
N LEU A 89 6.75 -12.37 7.24
CA LEU A 89 7.71 -13.01 6.32
C LEU A 89 7.35 -12.77 4.85
N MET A 90 6.05 -12.78 4.51
CA MET A 90 5.59 -12.55 3.15
C MET A 90 5.89 -11.10 2.73
N ILE A 91 5.69 -10.13 3.62
CA ILE A 91 6.03 -8.73 3.33
C ILE A 91 7.54 -8.58 3.12
N LYS A 92 8.37 -9.18 3.98
CA LYS A 92 9.84 -9.14 3.84
C LYS A 92 10.31 -9.74 2.52
N ASP A 93 9.81 -10.92 2.16
CA ASP A 93 10.14 -11.60 0.91
C ASP A 93 9.74 -10.76 -0.31
N ASN A 94 8.54 -10.19 -0.31
CA ASN A 94 8.08 -9.34 -1.41
C ASN A 94 8.87 -8.02 -1.52
N LEU A 95 9.30 -7.42 -0.40
CA LEU A 95 10.18 -6.24 -0.42
C LEU A 95 11.52 -6.57 -1.09
N GLN A 96 12.12 -7.72 -0.74
CA GLN A 96 13.39 -8.17 -1.34
C GLN A 96 13.23 -8.44 -2.84
N LYS A 97 12.16 -9.12 -3.25
CA LYS A 97 11.85 -9.39 -4.67
C LYS A 97 11.67 -8.09 -5.46
N MET A 98 10.95 -7.12 -4.92
CA MET A 98 10.76 -5.83 -5.58
C MET A 98 12.07 -5.05 -5.69
N GLU A 99 12.91 -5.06 -4.65
CA GLU A 99 14.21 -4.41 -4.69
C GLU A 99 15.12 -5.05 -5.75
N ALA A 100 15.12 -6.37 -5.86
CA ALA A 100 15.85 -7.09 -6.90
C ALA A 100 15.34 -6.74 -8.31
N ALA A 101 14.02 -6.67 -8.50
CA ALA A 101 13.41 -6.26 -9.76
C ALA A 101 13.78 -4.82 -10.15
N LEU A 102 13.80 -3.90 -9.18
CA LEU A 102 14.19 -2.50 -9.39
C LEU A 102 15.66 -2.36 -9.82
N LYS A 103 16.56 -3.18 -9.26
CA LYS A 103 17.98 -3.18 -9.66
C LYS A 103 18.20 -3.57 -11.12
N GLN A 104 17.30 -4.35 -11.72
CA GLN A 104 17.37 -4.74 -13.13
C GLN A 104 16.89 -3.64 -14.10
N GLN A 105 16.30 -2.55 -13.59
CA GLN A 105 15.81 -1.42 -14.39
C GLN A 105 16.79 -0.24 -14.42
N ASN A 106 17.94 -0.38 -13.74
CA ASN A 106 19.03 0.58 -13.71
C ASN A 106 20.06 0.30 -14.80
#